data_AF-A0A7X4FVD8-F1
#
_entry.id   AF-A0A7X4FVD8-F1
#
_cell.length_a   1.000
_cell.length_b   1.000
_cell.length_c   1.000
_cell.angle_alpha   90.00
_cell.angle_beta   90.00
_cell.angle_gamma   90.00
#
_symmetry.space_group_name_H-M   'P 1'
#
loop_
_entity.id
_entity.type
_entity.pdbx_description
1 polymer ?
#
loop_
_entity_poly.entity_id
_entity_poly.type
_entity_poly.pdbx_seq_one_letter_code
_entity_poly.pdbx_strand_id
1 'polypeptide(L)' 'GSGDGRFYILDLESGEKHWEFDTGAPLSASPAIADGKVVIGSQDGVLYCFG' A
#
# COMPACT_ATOMS: atom_id res chain seq x y z
N GLY A 1 6.70 -2.66 -1.39
CA GLY A 1 6.68 -1.21 -1.17
C GLY A 1 6.64 -0.46 -2.48
N SER A 2 6.39 0.84 -2.44
CA SER A 2 6.42 1.76 -3.58
C SER A 2 7.30 2.96 -3.28
N GLY A 3 8.17 3.33 -4.23
CA GLY A 3 9.09 4.47 -4.09
C GLY A 3 8.43 5.84 -4.29
N ASP A 4 7.24 5.88 -4.90
CA ASP A 4 6.48 7.10 -5.20
C ASP A 4 5.56 7.56 -4.07
N GLY A 5 5.55 6.83 -2.95
CA GLY A 5 4.71 7.13 -1.79
C GLY A 5 3.23 6.82 -1.97
N ARG A 6 2.85 5.98 -2.94
CA ARG A 6 1.46 5.56 -3.15
C ARG A 6 1.26 4.08 -2.85
N PHE A 7 0.12 3.78 -2.25
CA PHE A 7 -0.41 2.42 -2.14
C PHE A 7 -1.45 2.20 -3.25
N TYR A 8 -1.40 1.04 -3.90
CA TYR A 8 -2.22 0.74 -5.07
C TYR A 8 -3.00 -0.56 -4.87
N ILE A 9 -4.24 -0.58 -5.32
CA ILE A 9 -4.99 -1.81 -5.53
C ILE A 9 -5.22 -1.97 -7.02
N LEU A 10 -4.78 -3.13 -7.52
CA LEU A 10 -4.85 -3.50 -8.92
C LEU A 10 -5.74 -4.72 -9.07
N ASP A 11 -6.43 -4.81 -10.20
CA ASP A 11 -6.99 -6.06 -10.67
C ASP A 11 -5.88 -7.09 -10.92
N LEU A 12 -6.12 -8.34 -10.50
CA LEU A 12 -5.09 -9.37 -10.54
C LEU A 12 -4.81 -9.88 -11.97
N GLU A 13 -5.82 -9.88 -12.84
CA GLU A 13 -5.71 -10.45 -14.19
C GLU A 13 -5.21 -9.41 -15.19
N SER A 14 -5.81 -8.22 -15.18
CA SER A 14 -5.51 -7.14 -16.12
C SER A 14 -4.41 -6.19 -15.65
N GLY A 15 -4.16 -6.12 -14.34
CA GLY A 15 -3.28 -5.11 -13.74
C GLY A 15 -3.89 -3.70 -13.73
N GLU A 16 -5.17 -3.55 -14.08
CA GLU A 16 -5.84 -2.26 -14.03
C GLU A 16 -5.94 -1.72 -12.59
N LYS A 17 -5.65 -0.43 -12.43
CA LYS A 17 -5.72 0.22 -11.12
C LYS A 17 -7.16 0.49 -10.72
N HIS A 18 -7.62 -0.13 -9.64
CA HIS A 18 -8.93 0.13 -9.05
C HIS A 18 -8.92 1.42 -8.22
N TRP A 19 -7.94 1.56 -7.33
CA TRP A 19 -7.76 2.77 -6.53
C TRP A 19 -6.31 2.93 -6.07
N GLU A 20 -5.99 4.13 -5.59
CA GLU A 20 -4.72 4.45 -4.95
C GLU A 20 -4.92 5.39 -3.75
N PHE A 21 -3.96 5.37 -2.84
CA PHE A 21 -3.89 6.27 -1.71
C PHE A 21 -2.48 6.85 -1.58
N ASP A 22 -2.41 8.17 -1.46
CA ASP A 22 -1.16 8.89 -1.26
C ASP A 22 -0.79 8.88 0.22
N THR A 23 0.34 8.25 0.53
CA THR A 23 0.87 8.13 1.89
C THR A 23 1.84 9.24 2.24
N GLY A 24 2.15 10.16 1.31
CA GLY A 24 3.01 11.32 1.54
C GLY A 24 4.51 11.02 1.66
N ALA A 25 4.89 9.76 1.84
CA ALA A 25 6.28 9.31 1.91
C ALA A 25 6.43 7.90 1.31
N PRO A 26 7.63 7.51 0.83
CA PRO A 26 7.82 6.20 0.21
C PRO A 26 7.46 5.03 1.13
N LEU A 27 6.80 4.04 0.56
CA LEU A 27 6.49 2.78 1.22
C LEU A 27 7.66 1.82 1.02
N SER A 28 8.61 1.75 1.96
CA SER A 28 9.79 0.86 1.84
C SER A 28 9.49 -0.60 2.20
N ALA A 29 8.43 -0.86 2.96
CA ALA A 29 8.07 -2.21 3.41
C ALA A 29 7.27 -3.00 2.36
N SER A 30 7.29 -4.33 2.47
CA SER A 30 6.29 -5.18 1.82
C SER A 30 4.97 -5.11 2.60
N PRO A 31 3.80 -5.06 1.92
CA PRO A 31 2.51 -5.16 2.61
C PRO A 31 2.35 -6.55 3.25
N ALA A 32 1.71 -6.60 4.42
CA ALA A 32 1.31 -7.83 5.10
C ALA A 32 -0.22 -7.90 5.17
N ILE A 33 -0.77 -9.12 5.13
CA ILE A 33 -2.22 -9.33 5.20
C ILE A 33 -2.54 -10.22 6.40
N ALA A 34 -3.46 -9.76 7.25
CA ALA A 34 -4.00 -10.53 8.36
C ALA A 34 -5.42 -10.05 8.67
N ASP A 35 -6.33 -10.98 8.98
CA ASP A 35 -7.72 -10.67 9.37
C ASP A 35 -8.45 -9.72 8.40
N GLY A 36 -8.27 -9.94 7.09
CA GLY A 36 -8.87 -9.11 6.04
C GLY A 36 -8.26 -7.72 5.89
N LYS A 37 -7.21 -7.39 6.65
CA LYS A 37 -6.55 -6.09 6.63
C LYS A 37 -5.18 -6.16 5.97
N VAL A 38 -4.84 -5.11 5.24
CA VAL A 38 -3.50 -4.88 4.67
C VAL A 38 -2.77 -3.86 5.53
N VAL A 39 -1.57 -4.20 5.97
CA VAL A 39 -0.71 -3.34 6.79
C VAL A 39 0.59 -3.06 6.05
N ILE A 40 1.02 -1.80 6.02
CA ILE A 40 2.28 -1.41 5.36
C ILE A 40 2.94 -0.22 6.07
N GLY A 41 4.26 -0.31 6.23
CA GLY A 41 5.07 0.75 6.81
C GLY A 41 5.59 1.73 5.76
N SER A 42 5.59 3.01 6.12
CA SER A 42 6.14 4.13 5.35
C SER A 42 7.47 4.61 5.95
N GLN A 43 8.30 5.26 5.12
CA GLN A 43 9.60 5.80 5.55
C GLN A 43 9.49 6.97 6.53
N ASP A 44 8.33 7.63 6.61
CA ASP A 44 8.05 8.68 7.61
C ASP A 44 7.74 8.11 9.02
N GLY A 45 7.79 6.79 9.18
CA GLY A 45 7.50 6.11 10.44
C GLY A 45 6.01 5.86 10.68
N VAL A 46 5.13 6.17 9.72
CA VAL A 46 3.70 5.89 9.80
C VAL A 46 3.41 4.46 9.34
N LEU A 47 2.54 3.78 10.09
CA LEU A 47 1.99 2.47 9.73
C LEU A 47 0.56 2.66 9.21
N TYR A 48 0.32 2.26 7.97
CA TYR A 48 -1.00 2.32 7.35
C TYR A 48 -1.70 0.97 7.47
N CYS A 49 -3.02 1.00 7.68
CA CYS A 49 -3.89 -0.16 7.74
C CYS A 49 -5.11 0.08 6.85
N PHE A 50 -5.36 -0.83 5.91
CA PHE A 50 -6.47 -0.79 4.96
C PHE A 50 -7.34 -2.04 5.16
N GLY A 51 -8.66 -1.94 5.06
CA GLY A 51 -9.61 -3.05 5.24
C GLY A 51 -10.85 -2.67 6.03
#